data_AF-A0A7X4EFX1-F1
#
_entry.id   AF-A0A7X4EFX1-F1
#
_cell.length_a   1.000
_cell.length_b   1.000
_cell.length_c   1.000
_cell.angle_alpha   90.00
_cell.angle_beta   90.00
_cell.angle_gamma   90.00
#
_symmetry.space_group_name_H-M   'P 1'
#
loop_
_entity.id
_entity.type
_entity.pdbx_description
1 polymer ?
#
loop_
_entity_poly.entity_id
_entity_poly.type
_entity_poly.pdbx_seq_one_letter_code
_entity_poly.pdbx_strand_id
1 'polypeptide(L)'
;MPERRKQSTVYPLRMPSSLQQAVREVSRRDGTSINQFVNTAVAEKLSAMRTAEFFAERGTQADIEAARRLLRRRGGQPPDPSDRLDDPDV
;
A
#
# COMPACT_ATOMS: atom_id res chain seq x y z
N MET A 1 -18.06 25.74 22.71
CA MET A 1 -17.03 24.83 22.17
C MET A 1 -16.42 25.51 20.95
N PRO A 2 -15.14 25.88 20.91
CA PRO A 2 -14.58 26.53 19.72
C PRO A 2 -14.38 25.49 18.61
N GLU A 3 -14.93 25.76 17.44
CA GLU A 3 -14.77 24.93 16.24
C GLU A 3 -13.32 24.95 15.75
N ARG A 4 -12.69 23.77 15.65
CA ARG A 4 -11.38 23.63 14.98
C ARG A 4 -11.56 23.88 13.49
N ARG A 5 -11.18 25.06 13.03
CA ARG A 5 -11.08 25.39 11.59
C ARG A 5 -10.13 24.40 10.93
N LYS A 6 -10.62 23.61 9.97
CA LYS A 6 -9.77 22.72 9.14
C LYS A 6 -8.76 23.60 8.40
N GLN A 7 -7.51 23.62 8.85
CA GLN A 7 -6.42 24.32 8.18
C GLN A 7 -5.99 23.48 6.97
N SER A 8 -6.54 23.78 5.80
CA SER A 8 -5.97 23.34 4.53
C SER A 8 -5.00 24.41 4.02
N THR A 9 -3.73 24.07 3.94
CA THR A 9 -2.72 24.92 3.30
C THR A 9 -2.71 24.63 1.81
N VAL A 10 -2.84 25.67 0.97
CA VAL A 10 -2.74 25.53 -0.48
C VAL A 10 -1.26 25.55 -0.87
N TYR A 11 -0.79 24.49 -1.55
CA TYR A 11 0.58 24.40 -2.05
C TYR A 11 0.59 24.44 -3.58
N PRO A 12 1.10 25.53 -4.21
CA PRO A 12 1.15 25.63 -5.66
C PRO A 12 2.25 24.71 -6.22
N LEU A 13 1.85 23.73 -7.04
CA LEU A 13 2.73 22.76 -7.68
C LEU A 13 2.85 23.07 -9.17
N ARG A 14 4.08 23.02 -9.71
CA ARG A 14 4.31 22.99 -11.16
C ARG A 14 4.55 21.56 -11.59
N MET A 15 3.82 21.12 -12.61
CA MET A 15 3.95 19.78 -13.19
C MET A 15 4.32 19.90 -14.67
N PRO A 16 5.14 18.96 -15.21
CA PRO A 16 5.34 18.84 -16.65
C PRO A 16 4.00 18.70 -17.39
N SER A 17 3.92 19.23 -18.61
CA SER A 17 2.68 19.25 -19.40
C SER A 17 2.11 17.85 -19.67
N SER A 18 2.98 16.88 -19.97
CA SER A 18 2.62 15.48 -20.18
C SER A 18 1.98 14.85 -18.94
N LEU A 19 2.56 15.08 -17.76
CA LEU A 19 2.01 14.60 -16.49
C LEU A 19 0.66 15.25 -16.19
N GLN A 20 0.55 16.56 -16.42
CA GLN A 20 -0.70 17.28 -16.21
C GLN A 20 -1.82 16.77 -17.13
N GLN A 21 -1.48 16.37 -18.36
CA GLN A 21 -2.43 15.77 -19.30
C GLN A 21 -2.89 14.39 -18.83
N ALA A 22 -1.97 13.52 -18.41
CA ALA A 22 -2.29 12.19 -17.87
C ALA A 22 -3.19 12.28 -16.63
N VAL A 23 -2.85 13.14 -15.67
CA VAL A 23 -3.68 13.35 -14.46
C VAL A 23 -5.07 13.84 -14.84
N ARG A 24 -5.19 14.78 -15.80
CA ARG A 24 -6.49 15.26 -16.28
C ARG A 24 -7.34 14.17 -16.90
N GLU A 25 -6.74 13.28 -17.68
CA GLU A 25 -7.44 12.17 -18.31
C GLU A 25 -8.00 11.19 -17.28
N VAL A 26 -7.15 10.77 -16.33
CA VAL A 26 -7.55 9.85 -15.26
C VAL A 26 -8.60 10.48 -14.37
N SER A 27 -8.40 11.72 -13.92
CA SER A 27 -9.39 12.46 -13.11
C SER A 27 -10.75 12.56 -13.81
N ARG A 28 -10.77 12.81 -15.13
CA ARG A 28 -12.02 12.88 -15.89
C ARG A 28 -12.72 11.53 -15.98
N ARG A 29 -11.97 10.44 -16.23
CA ARG A 29 -12.49 9.08 -16.28
C ARG A 29 -13.10 8.66 -14.95
N ASP A 30 -12.43 9.01 -13.86
CA ASP A 30 -12.79 8.57 -12.51
C ASP A 30 -13.73 9.57 -11.80
N GLY A 31 -14.14 10.65 -12.47
CA GLY A 31 -15.06 11.66 -11.93
C GLY A 31 -14.50 12.47 -10.75
N THR A 32 -13.19 12.55 -10.61
CA THR A 32 -12.51 13.24 -9.50
C THR A 32 -11.87 14.56 -9.94
N SER A 33 -11.66 15.47 -8.99
CA SER A 33 -10.87 16.67 -9.28
C SER A 33 -9.37 16.35 -9.32
N ILE A 34 -8.59 17.14 -10.05
CA ILE A 34 -7.11 17.03 -10.08
C ILE A 34 -6.54 17.13 -8.67
N ASN A 35 -7.04 18.05 -7.84
CA ASN A 35 -6.54 18.24 -6.48
C ASN A 35 -6.83 17.02 -5.60
N GLN A 36 -8.01 16.42 -5.75
CA GLN A 36 -8.35 15.19 -5.05
C GLN A 36 -7.45 14.04 -5.51
N PHE A 37 -7.24 13.88 -6.82
CA PHE A 37 -6.33 12.89 -7.37
C PHE A 37 -4.92 13.03 -6.78
N VAL A 38 -4.37 14.25 -6.80
CA VAL A 38 -3.03 14.54 -6.26
C VAL A 38 -2.97 14.25 -4.76
N ASN A 39 -3.97 14.65 -3.98
CA ASN A 39 -4.01 14.38 -2.55
C ASN A 39 -4.04 12.88 -2.24
N THR A 40 -4.86 12.12 -2.97
CA THR A 40 -4.93 10.66 -2.83
C THR A 40 -3.60 10.02 -3.20
N ALA A 41 -3.01 10.39 -4.34
CA ALA A 41 -1.71 9.86 -4.78
C ALA A 41 -0.58 10.17 -3.77
N VAL A 42 -0.58 11.36 -3.16
CA VAL A 42 0.38 11.71 -2.09
C VAL A 42 0.15 10.84 -0.86
N ALA A 43 -1.10 10.64 -0.44
CA ALA A 43 -1.42 9.78 0.69
C ALA A 43 -0.98 8.33 0.43
N GLU A 44 -1.24 7.79 -0.76
CA GLU A 44 -0.81 6.47 -1.19
C GLU A 44 0.71 6.34 -1.20
N LYS A 45 1.42 7.31 -1.78
CA LYS A 45 2.89 7.29 -1.82
C LYS A 45 3.50 7.30 -0.42
N LEU A 46 2.96 8.15 0.48
CA LEU A 46 3.40 8.20 1.87
C LEU A 46 3.11 6.89 2.61
N SER A 47 1.93 6.30 2.38
CA SER A 47 1.57 4.99 2.95
C SER A 47 2.56 3.91 2.50
N ALA A 48 2.80 3.81 1.19
CA ALA A 48 3.73 2.83 0.63
C ALA A 48 5.16 2.99 1.17
N MET A 49 5.65 4.23 1.29
CA MET A 49 6.98 4.50 1.86
C MET A 49 7.06 4.06 3.31
N ARG A 50 6.10 4.43 4.15
CA ARG A 50 6.06 4.05 5.56
C ARG A 50 5.93 2.54 5.75
N THR A 51 5.13 1.87 4.91
CA THR A 51 5.02 0.42 4.93
C THR A 51 6.34 -0.26 4.60
N ALA A 52 7.07 0.26 3.59
CA ALA A 52 8.39 -0.26 3.26
C ALA A 52 9.39 -0.07 4.40
N GLU A 53 9.42 1.11 5.02
CA GLU A 53 10.25 1.40 6.21
C GLU A 53 9.92 0.46 7.37
N PHE A 54 8.63 0.31 7.69
CA PHE A 54 8.18 -0.59 8.75
C PHE A 54 8.64 -2.03 8.55
N PHE A 55 8.52 -2.58 7.34
CA PHE A 55 8.97 -3.95 7.06
C PHE A 55 10.48 -4.08 7.06
N ALA A 56 11.22 -3.07 6.60
CA ALA A 56 12.67 -3.05 6.66
C ALA A 56 13.16 -3.08 8.11
N GLU A 57 12.62 -2.22 8.97
CA GLU A 57 12.95 -2.17 10.40
C GLU A 57 12.57 -3.49 11.09
N ARG A 58 11.36 -3.98 10.89
CA ARG A 58 10.90 -5.23 11.49
C ARG A 58 11.71 -6.45 11.03
N GLY A 59 12.12 -6.44 9.77
CA GLY A 59 12.96 -7.49 9.18
C GLY A 59 14.30 -7.66 9.88
N THR A 60 14.87 -6.59 10.45
CA THR A 60 16.14 -6.66 11.20
C THR A 60 16.07 -7.57 12.43
N GLN A 61 14.88 -7.79 12.98
CA GLN A 61 14.65 -8.62 14.16
C GLN A 61 14.24 -10.06 13.78
N ALA A 62 14.16 -10.39 12.49
CA ALA A 62 13.64 -11.67 12.04
C ALA A 62 14.71 -12.77 12.11
N ASP A 63 14.38 -13.89 12.77
CA ASP A 63 15.13 -15.13 12.66
C ASP A 63 14.49 -16.01 11.56
N ILE A 64 15.05 -15.90 10.35
CA ILE A 64 14.57 -16.63 9.17
C ILE A 64 14.77 -18.15 9.34
N GLU A 65 15.81 -18.59 10.05
CA GLU A 65 16.06 -20.01 10.26
C GLU A 65 15.07 -20.60 11.25
N ALA A 66 14.78 -19.91 12.35
CA ALA A 66 13.73 -20.30 13.28
C ALA A 66 12.37 -20.36 12.59
N ALA A 67 12.03 -19.36 11.76
CA ALA A 67 10.80 -19.38 10.97
C ALA A 67 10.74 -20.60 10.05
N ARG A 68 11.82 -20.94 9.34
CA ARG A 68 11.88 -22.14 8.49
C ARG A 68 11.77 -23.44 9.28
N ARG A 69 12.41 -23.53 10.45
CA ARG A 69 12.25 -24.70 11.35
C ARG A 69 10.81 -24.85 11.80
N LEU A 70 10.14 -23.75 12.13
CA LEU A 70 8.73 -23.73 12.52
C LEU A 70 7.82 -24.23 11.39
N LEU A 71 8.03 -23.75 10.17
CA LEU A 71 7.23 -24.12 8.98
C LEU A 71 7.42 -25.59 8.57
N ARG A 72 8.59 -26.18 8.83
CA ARG A 72 8.91 -27.57 8.48
C ARG A 72 8.74 -28.56 9.64
N ARG A 73 8.19 -28.11 10.77
CA ARG A 73 8.07 -28.95 11.96
C ARG A 73 7.17 -30.14 11.68
N ARG A 74 7.53 -31.31 12.23
CA ARG A 74 6.64 -32.47 12.24
C ARG A 74 5.51 -32.24 13.26
N GLY A 75 4.28 -32.63 12.93
CA GLY A 75 3.13 -32.51 13.84
C GLY A 75 2.43 -31.15 13.80
N GLY A 76 1.90 -30.78 12.64
CA GLY A 76 0.99 -29.65 12.45
C GLY A 76 -0.45 -30.11 12.16
N GLN A 77 -1.39 -29.17 12.11
CA GLN A 77 -2.70 -29.44 11.53
C GLN A 77 -2.57 -29.48 10.00
N PRO A 78 -3.25 -30.40 9.31
CA PRO A 78 -3.33 -30.35 7.86
C PRO A 78 -3.96 -29.03 7.39
N PRO A 79 -3.67 -28.55 6.17
CA PRO A 79 -4.36 -27.40 5.60
C PRO A 79 -5.88 -27.63 5.62
N ASP A 80 -6.63 -26.55 5.86
CA ASP A 80 -8.07 -26.56 5.65
C ASP A 80 -8.37 -27.00 4.20
N PRO A 81 -9.48 -27.70 3.92
CA PRO A 81 -9.85 -28.04 2.55
C PRO A 81 -9.80 -26.85 1.59
N SER A 82 -10.10 -25.63 2.04
CA SER A 82 -10.02 -24.40 1.23
C SER A 82 -8.61 -23.83 1.04
N ASP A 83 -7.64 -24.26 1.86
CA ASP A 83 -6.22 -23.89 1.76
C ASP A 83 -5.40 -24.91 0.96
N ARG A 84 -6.03 -26.00 0.51
CA ARG A 84 -5.38 -26.98 -0.35
C ARG A 84 -5.16 -26.35 -1.71
N LEU A 85 -3.90 -26.36 -2.17
CA LEU A 85 -3.62 -26.11 -3.57
C LEU A 85 -4.23 -27.27 -4.36
N ASP A 86 -5.05 -26.95 -5.36
CA ASP A 86 -5.41 -27.92 -6.39
C ASP A 86 -4.10 -28.41 -7.01
N ASP A 87 -3.90 -29.72 -7.03
CA ASP A 87 -2.67 -30.32 -7.52
C ASP A 87 -2.58 -30.08 -9.04
N PRO A 88 -1.59 -29.32 -9.54
CA PRO A 88 -1.47 -29.05 -10.97
C PRO A 88 -1.05 -30.29 -11.78
N ASP A 89 -0.68 -31.40 -11.13
CA ASP A 89 -0.19 -32.64 -11.76
C ASP A 89 -1.15 -33.85 -11.59
N VAL A 90 -2.44 -33.61 -11.33
CA VAL A 90 -3.52 -34.63 -11.42
C VAL A 90 -4.55 -34.26 -12.49
#